data_AF-A0A7H8KN00-F1
#
_entry.id   AF-A0A7H8KN00-F1
#
_cell.length_a   1.000
_cell.length_b   1.000
_cell.length_c   1.000
_cell.angle_alpha   90.00
_cell.angle_beta   90.00
_cell.angle_gamma   90.00
#
_symmetry.space_group_name_H-M   'P 1'
#
loop_
_entity.id
_entity.type
_entity.pdbx_description
1 polymer ?
#
loop_
_entity_poly.entity_id
_entity_poly.type
_entity_poly.pdbx_seq_one_letter_code
_entity_poly.pdbx_strand_id
1 'polypeptide(L)'
;MPAHRARPHRRLDLTALHDLHRRHYLRYAELLLHAADAHRAIDDAFDALAETWPQILSTSSPAACAWQAVRDHVRALADPTRLRPTAHLEPHQQDALLLHTVLALPIDVIADLTGAEAATVHVHLRTLTDRAARPAPG
;
A
#
# COMPACT_ATOMS: atom_id res chain seq x y z
N MET A 1 7.26 0.49 -34.48
CA MET A 1 6.97 0.62 -33.03
C MET A 1 5.49 0.33 -32.82
N PRO A 2 5.08 -0.86 -32.37
CA PRO A 2 3.66 -1.15 -32.24
C PRO A 2 3.16 -0.55 -30.92
N ALA A 3 2.22 0.39 -31.02
CA ALA A 3 1.44 0.85 -29.88
C ALA A 3 0.67 -0.34 -29.31
N HIS A 4 1.06 -0.79 -28.13
CA HIS A 4 0.31 -1.76 -27.35
C HIS A 4 -1.01 -1.09 -26.94
N ARG A 5 -2.03 -1.14 -27.82
CA ARG A 5 -3.41 -0.81 -27.44
C ARG A 5 -3.78 -1.78 -26.33
N ALA A 6 -3.57 -1.36 -25.09
CA ALA A 6 -3.97 -2.11 -23.91
C ALA A 6 -5.43 -2.53 -24.13
N ARG A 7 -5.67 -3.84 -24.18
CA ARG A 7 -7.01 -4.39 -24.43
C ARG A 7 -7.99 -3.72 -23.46
N PRO A 8 -9.19 -3.30 -23.91
CA PRO A 8 -10.11 -2.49 -23.09
C PRO A 8 -10.43 -3.14 -21.74
N HIS A 9 -10.47 -4.48 -21.70
CA HIS A 9 -10.74 -5.27 -20.50
C HIS A 9 -9.64 -5.08 -19.44
N ARG A 10 -8.36 -5.02 -19.85
CA ARG A 10 -7.23 -4.79 -18.94
C ARG A 10 -7.32 -3.41 -18.28
N ARG A 11 -7.75 -2.38 -19.02
CA ARG A 11 -7.96 -1.05 -18.44
C ARG A 11 -9.14 -1.04 -17.47
N LEU A 12 -10.22 -1.77 -17.78
CA LEU A 12 -11.36 -1.92 -16.88
C LEU A 12 -10.99 -2.63 -15.57
N ASP A 13 -10.15 -3.67 -15.61
CA ASP A 13 -9.68 -4.38 -14.42
C ASP A 13 -8.85 -3.47 -13.51
N LEU A 14 -7.98 -2.63 -14.11
CA LEU A 14 -7.18 -1.65 -13.36
C LEU A 14 -8.07 -0.56 -12.74
N THR A 15 -9.04 -0.04 -13.49
CA THR A 15 -10.00 0.96 -12.99
C THR A 15 -10.88 0.37 -11.87
N ALA A 16 -11.32 -0.87 -12.01
CA ALA A 16 -12.10 -1.55 -10.98
C ALA A 16 -11.28 -1.74 -9.70
N LEU A 17 -10.01 -2.15 -9.81
CA LEU A 17 -9.10 -2.25 -8.66
C LEU A 17 -8.85 -0.88 -8.02
N HIS A 18 -8.60 0.14 -8.85
CA HIS A 18 -8.43 1.51 -8.39
C HIS A 18 -9.64 1.95 -7.56
N ASP A 19 -10.85 1.83 -8.09
CA ASP A 19 -12.07 2.31 -7.44
C ASP A 19 -12.39 1.52 -6.16
N LEU A 20 -12.13 0.20 -6.15
CA LEU A 20 -12.33 -0.66 -4.99
C LEU A 20 -11.48 -0.22 -3.78
N HIS A 21 -10.23 0.16 -4.02
CA HIS A 21 -9.27 0.48 -2.96
C HIS A 21 -8.94 1.97 -2.85
N ARG A 22 -9.52 2.84 -3.70
CA ARG A 22 -9.23 4.28 -3.80
C ARG A 22 -9.23 4.97 -2.46
N ARG A 23 -10.25 4.70 -1.64
CA ARG A 23 -10.39 5.31 -0.30
C ARG A 23 -9.25 4.93 0.62
N HIS A 24 -8.75 3.70 0.54
CA HIS A 24 -7.66 3.22 1.39
C HIS A 24 -6.31 3.79 0.92
N TYR A 25 -6.08 3.84 -0.39
CA TYR A 25 -4.89 4.48 -0.96
C TYR A 25 -4.80 5.96 -0.61
N LEU A 26 -5.90 6.72 -0.72
CA LEU A 26 -5.92 8.13 -0.38
C LEU A 26 -5.67 8.38 1.11
N ARG A 27 -6.32 7.60 2.00
CA ARG A 27 -6.08 7.70 3.44
C ARG A 27 -4.62 7.44 3.82
N TYR A 28 -3.97 6.50 3.15
CA TYR A 28 -2.54 6.27 3.34
C TYR A 28 -1.70 7.43 2.84
N ALA A 29 -1.99 7.95 1.64
CA ALA A 29 -1.26 9.05 1.06
C ALA A 29 -1.39 10.34 1.90
N GLU A 30 -2.58 10.65 2.39
CA GLU A 30 -2.88 11.81 3.26
C GLU A 30 -2.19 11.75 4.63
N LEU A 31 -1.80 10.55 5.10
CA LEU A 31 -1.02 10.41 6.32
C LEU A 31 0.39 11.00 6.17
N LEU A 32 0.97 10.87 4.97
CA LEU A 32 2.36 11.19 4.69
C LEU A 32 2.53 12.47 3.87
N LEU A 33 1.52 12.85 3.09
CA LEU A 33 1.53 13.95 2.13
C LEU A 33 0.41 14.95 2.40
N HIS A 34 0.53 16.14 1.80
CA HIS A 34 -0.61 17.05 1.69
C HIS A 34 -1.63 16.51 0.67
N ALA A 35 -2.91 16.86 0.84
CA ALA A 35 -4.00 16.32 0.02
C ALA A 35 -3.79 16.47 -1.50
N ALA A 36 -3.22 17.59 -1.96
CA ALA A 36 -2.92 17.81 -3.37
C ALA A 36 -1.85 16.85 -3.91
N ASP A 37 -0.78 16.61 -3.12
CA ASP A 37 0.28 15.68 -3.48
C ASP A 37 -0.18 14.22 -3.32
N ALA A 38 -1.09 13.94 -2.39
CA ALA A 38 -1.68 12.63 -2.20
C ALA A 38 -2.44 12.17 -3.44
N HIS A 39 -3.33 13.00 -3.99
CA HIS A 39 -4.04 12.68 -5.22
C HIS A 39 -3.09 12.47 -6.40
N ARG A 40 -2.13 13.38 -6.60
CA ARG A 40 -1.14 13.27 -7.67
C ARG A 40 -0.31 11.99 -7.55
N ALA A 41 0.11 11.62 -6.34
CA ALA A 41 0.88 10.40 -6.12
C ALA A 41 0.11 9.13 -6.48
N ILE A 42 -1.21 9.10 -6.22
CA ILE A 42 -2.06 7.97 -6.63
C ILE A 42 -2.21 7.93 -8.14
N ASP A 43 -2.50 9.07 -8.78
CA ASP A 43 -2.65 9.14 -10.23
C ASP A 43 -1.35 8.72 -10.95
N ASP A 44 -0.20 9.25 -10.53
CA ASP A 44 1.12 8.90 -11.07
C ASP A 44 1.43 7.40 -10.89
N ALA A 45 1.10 6.83 -9.72
CA ALA A 45 1.29 5.41 -9.47
C ALA A 45 0.43 4.53 -10.39
N PHE A 46 -0.83 4.93 -10.64
CA PHE A 46 -1.73 4.18 -11.51
C PHE A 46 -1.40 4.34 -13.00
N ASP A 47 -0.87 5.49 -13.41
CA ASP A 47 -0.32 5.68 -14.74
C ASP A 47 0.91 4.77 -14.97
N ALA A 48 1.82 4.68 -14.01
CA ALA A 48 2.95 3.75 -14.08
C ALA A 48 2.51 2.27 -14.07
N LEU A 49 1.49 1.93 -13.26
CA LEU A 49 0.91 0.59 -13.24
C LEU A 49 0.27 0.24 -14.59
N ALA A 50 -0.36 1.19 -15.28
CA ALA A 50 -1.04 0.93 -16.56
C ALA A 50 -0.08 0.41 -17.65
N GLU A 51 1.21 0.77 -17.58
CA GLU A 51 2.24 0.28 -18.51
C GLU A 51 2.61 -1.20 -18.26
N THR A 52 2.60 -1.63 -17.00
CA THR A 52 3.03 -2.97 -16.57
C THR A 52 1.87 -3.88 -16.12
N TRP A 53 0.64 -3.37 -16.21
CA TRP A 53 -0.57 -4.05 -15.78
C TRP A 53 -0.77 -5.45 -16.39
N PRO A 54 -0.45 -5.71 -17.68
CA PRO A 54 -0.56 -7.04 -18.25
C PRO A 54 0.31 -8.09 -17.53
N GLN A 55 1.51 -7.71 -17.10
CA GLN A 55 2.39 -8.60 -16.33
C GLN A 55 1.85 -8.80 -14.92
N ILE A 56 1.31 -7.75 -14.29
CA ILE A 56 0.76 -7.80 -12.93
C ILE A 56 -0.45 -8.73 -12.85
N LEU A 57 -1.33 -8.74 -13.87
CA LEU A 57 -2.45 -9.68 -13.92
C LEU A 57 -2.04 -11.16 -13.95
N SER A 58 -0.76 -11.45 -14.23
CA SER A 58 -0.22 -12.81 -14.24
C SER A 58 0.41 -13.20 -12.90
N THR A 59 0.45 -12.29 -11.91
CA THR A 59 0.97 -12.57 -10.57
C THR A 59 -0.12 -13.12 -9.65
N SER A 60 0.30 -13.66 -8.51
CA SER A 60 -0.61 -14.23 -7.50
C SER A 60 -1.47 -13.19 -6.79
N SER A 61 -1.09 -11.89 -6.81
CA SER A 61 -1.88 -10.81 -6.20
C SER A 61 -1.65 -9.48 -6.91
N PRO A 62 -2.54 -9.11 -7.87
CA PRO A 62 -2.51 -7.80 -8.52
C PRO A 62 -2.72 -6.63 -7.54
N ALA A 63 -3.52 -6.84 -6.49
CA ALA A 63 -3.78 -5.83 -5.46
C ALA A 63 -2.51 -5.47 -4.68
N ALA A 64 -1.69 -6.47 -4.34
CA ALA A 64 -0.40 -6.27 -3.67
C ALA A 64 0.58 -5.47 -4.53
N CYS A 65 0.66 -5.76 -5.83
CA CYS A 65 1.49 -5.01 -6.76
C CYS A 65 1.03 -3.55 -6.86
N ALA A 66 -0.29 -3.32 -6.93
CA ALA A 66 -0.83 -1.95 -6.96
C ALA A 66 -0.53 -1.18 -5.67
N TRP A 67 -0.69 -1.84 -4.51
CA TRP A 67 -0.32 -1.27 -3.22
C TRP A 67 1.16 -0.89 -3.14
N GLN A 68 2.05 -1.78 -3.61
CA GLN A 68 3.49 -1.50 -3.64
C GLN A 68 3.81 -0.26 -4.49
N ALA A 69 3.22 -0.16 -5.68
CA ALA A 69 3.44 1.01 -6.55
C ALA A 69 2.95 2.32 -5.92
N VAL A 70 1.76 2.31 -5.31
CA VAL A 70 1.22 3.46 -4.56
C VAL A 70 2.14 3.83 -3.40
N ARG A 71 2.53 2.85 -2.60
CA ARG A 71 3.42 3.01 -1.44
C ARG A 71 4.73 3.65 -1.86
N ASP A 72 5.35 3.17 -2.92
CA ASP A 72 6.65 3.66 -3.36
C ASP A 72 6.56 5.11 -3.89
N HIS A 73 5.51 5.45 -4.64
CA HIS A 73 5.27 6.84 -5.09
C HIS A 73 5.00 7.78 -3.92
N VAL A 74 4.13 7.40 -2.98
CA VAL A 74 3.83 8.20 -1.79
C VAL A 74 5.09 8.42 -0.96
N ARG A 75 5.90 7.37 -0.76
CA ARG A 75 7.14 7.44 0.02
C ARG A 75 8.23 8.26 -0.67
N ALA A 76 8.30 8.26 -1.99
CA ALA A 76 9.23 9.09 -2.74
C ALA A 76 8.96 10.59 -2.57
N LEU A 77 7.70 10.96 -2.34
CA LEU A 77 7.27 12.34 -2.12
C LEU A 77 7.20 12.73 -0.63
N ALA A 78 7.16 11.74 0.26
CA ALA A 78 7.00 11.96 1.69
C ALA A 78 8.28 12.51 2.34
N ASP A 79 8.10 13.38 3.35
CA ASP A 79 9.21 13.79 4.20
C ASP A 79 9.74 12.55 4.97
N PRO A 80 11.04 12.22 4.88
CA PRO A 80 11.63 11.09 5.59
C PRO A 80 11.35 11.10 7.11
N THR A 81 11.18 12.29 7.70
CA THR A 81 10.87 12.45 9.13
C THR A 81 9.54 11.83 9.52
N ARG A 82 8.54 11.81 8.63
CA ARG A 82 7.20 11.22 8.87
C ARG A 82 7.26 9.71 9.09
N LEU A 83 8.22 9.04 8.48
CA LEU A 83 8.38 7.58 8.55
C LEU A 83 9.46 7.11 9.53
N ARG A 84 10.22 8.04 10.14
CA ARG A 84 11.29 7.69 11.10
C ARG A 84 10.84 6.77 12.24
N PRO A 85 9.65 6.95 12.87
CA PRO A 85 9.21 6.05 13.94
C PRO A 85 9.12 4.59 13.51
N THR A 86 8.82 4.36 12.23
CA THR A 86 8.66 3.02 11.64
C THR A 86 9.86 2.57 10.82
N ALA A 87 10.90 3.40 10.65
CA ALA A 87 12.02 3.13 9.74
C ALA A 87 12.83 1.86 10.08
N HIS A 88 12.75 1.38 11.32
CA HIS A 88 13.41 0.17 11.80
C HIS A 88 12.66 -1.13 11.45
N LEU A 89 11.43 -1.03 10.92
CA LEU A 89 10.58 -2.15 10.55
C LEU A 89 10.74 -2.51 9.08
N GLU A 90 10.52 -3.77 8.75
CA GLU A 90 10.46 -4.21 7.35
C GLU A 90 9.25 -3.60 6.62
N PRO A 91 9.32 -3.39 5.29
CA PRO A 91 8.23 -2.87 4.46
C PRO A 91 6.83 -3.35 4.81
N HIS A 92 6.65 -4.66 4.90
CA HIS A 92 5.38 -5.30 5.15
C HIS A 92 4.90 -5.12 6.61
N GLN A 93 5.82 -5.01 7.57
CA GLN A 93 5.51 -4.72 8.97
C GLN A 93 5.08 -3.26 9.15
N GLN A 94 5.75 -2.34 8.44
CA GLN A 94 5.36 -0.92 8.42
C GLN A 94 3.95 -0.76 7.88
N ASP A 95 3.64 -1.41 6.76
CA ASP A 95 2.34 -1.31 6.13
C ASP A 95 1.25 -1.90 7.04
N ALA A 96 1.46 -3.09 7.61
CA ALA A 96 0.53 -3.66 8.58
C ALA A 96 0.29 -2.73 9.78
N LEU A 97 1.34 -2.13 10.34
CA LEU A 97 1.23 -1.22 11.47
C LEU A 97 0.48 0.07 11.11
N LEU A 98 0.83 0.73 10.01
CA LEU A 98 0.21 2.00 9.60
C LEU A 98 -1.26 1.78 9.20
N LEU A 99 -1.54 0.74 8.42
CA LEU A 99 -2.90 0.44 7.96
C LEU A 99 -3.81 0.01 9.12
N HIS A 100 -3.30 -0.78 10.06
CA HIS A 100 -4.10 -1.24 11.19
C HIS A 100 -4.23 -0.18 12.28
N THR A 101 -3.11 0.37 12.76
CA THR A 101 -3.11 1.23 13.95
C THR A 101 -3.53 2.66 13.64
N VAL A 102 -3.15 3.19 12.47
CA VAL A 102 -3.45 4.58 12.11
C VAL A 102 -4.72 4.70 11.29
N LEU A 103 -4.93 3.79 10.32
CA LEU A 103 -6.11 3.84 9.45
C LEU A 103 -7.28 2.98 9.93
N ALA A 104 -7.11 2.24 11.03
CA ALA A 104 -8.11 1.34 11.62
C ALA A 104 -8.72 0.37 10.60
N LEU A 105 -7.91 -0.10 9.63
CA LEU A 105 -8.37 -1.06 8.64
C LEU A 105 -8.45 -2.46 9.27
N PRO A 106 -9.50 -3.23 8.91
CA PRO A 106 -9.63 -4.59 9.37
C PRO A 106 -8.60 -5.47 8.64
N ILE A 107 -8.23 -6.57 9.29
CA ILE A 107 -7.04 -7.37 8.96
C ILE A 107 -7.18 -8.11 7.64
N ASP A 108 -8.41 -8.52 7.31
CA ASP A 108 -8.78 -9.07 6.00
C ASP A 108 -8.53 -8.06 4.88
N VAL A 109 -8.91 -6.79 5.07
CA VAL A 109 -8.64 -5.73 4.08
C VAL A 109 -7.14 -5.47 3.96
N ILE A 110 -6.38 -5.54 5.06
CA ILE A 110 -4.92 -5.37 5.02
C ILE A 110 -4.26 -6.54 4.27
N ALA A 111 -4.71 -7.76 4.52
CA ALA A 111 -4.22 -8.96 3.83
C ALA A 111 -4.48 -8.86 2.32
N ASP A 112 -5.69 -8.50 1.91
CA ASP A 112 -6.06 -8.32 0.51
C ASP A 112 -5.24 -7.21 -0.17
N LEU A 113 -5.06 -6.07 0.51
CA LEU A 113 -4.34 -4.92 -0.03
C LEU A 113 -2.84 -5.16 -0.16
N THR A 114 -2.23 -5.84 0.82
CA THR A 114 -0.77 -6.04 0.89
C THR A 114 -0.33 -7.36 0.25
N GLY A 115 -1.26 -8.26 -0.05
CA GLY A 115 -0.98 -9.63 -0.48
C GLY A 115 -0.39 -10.52 0.62
N ALA A 116 -0.38 -10.06 1.87
CA ALA A 116 0.07 -10.83 3.02
C ALA A 116 -1.02 -11.82 3.46
N GLU A 117 -0.61 -12.96 4.02
CA GLU A 117 -1.56 -13.87 4.66
C GLU A 117 -2.13 -13.22 5.93
N ALA A 118 -3.45 -13.30 6.14
CA ALA A 118 -4.10 -12.71 7.32
C ALA A 118 -3.49 -13.19 8.64
N ALA A 119 -3.03 -14.45 8.71
CA ALA A 119 -2.31 -15.00 9.84
C ALA A 119 -0.97 -14.27 10.09
N THR A 120 -0.22 -13.94 9.05
CA THR A 120 1.03 -13.17 9.14
C THR A 120 0.79 -11.75 9.63
N VAL A 121 -0.28 -11.09 9.18
CA VAL A 121 -0.67 -9.75 9.66
C VAL A 121 -0.99 -9.80 11.16
N HIS A 122 -1.74 -10.82 11.61
CA HIS A 122 -2.04 -11.05 13.04
C HIS A 122 -0.78 -11.21 13.90
N VAL A 123 0.17 -12.04 13.46
CA VAL A 123 1.40 -12.32 14.19
C VAL A 123 2.27 -11.07 14.29
N HIS A 124 2.41 -10.30 13.22
CA HIS A 124 3.17 -9.05 13.24
C HIS A 124 2.57 -8.03 14.19
N LEU A 125 1.24 -7.84 14.16
CA LEU A 125 0.58 -6.90 15.07
C LEU A 125 0.76 -7.29 16.53
N ARG A 126 0.57 -8.57 16.88
CA ARG A 126 0.83 -9.07 18.25
C ARG A 126 2.27 -8.78 18.69
N THR A 127 3.24 -9.09 17.84
CA THR A 127 4.66 -8.91 18.17
C THR A 127 5.02 -7.43 18.39
N LEU A 128 4.40 -6.52 17.65
CA LEU A 128 4.62 -5.07 17.81
C LEU A 128 3.93 -4.54 19.07
N THR A 129 2.72 -4.98 19.37
CA THR A 129 2.02 -4.63 20.62
C THR A 129 2.75 -5.15 21.86
N ASP A 130 3.23 -6.39 21.84
CA ASP A 130 4.01 -6.99 22.94
C ASP A 130 5.34 -6.25 23.17
N ARG A 131 5.97 -5.72 22.11
CA ARG A 131 7.17 -4.88 22.23
C ARG A 131 6.87 -3.51 22.82
N ALA A 132 5.74 -2.91 22.47
CA ALA A 132 5.32 -1.62 23.02
C ALA A 132 4.89 -1.73 24.50
N ALA A 133 4.32 -2.88 24.90
CA ALA A 133 3.90 -3.15 26.28
C ALA A 133 5.04 -3.53 27.23
N ARG A 134 6.24 -3.83 26.71
CA ARG A 134 7.39 -4.21 27.53
C ARG A 134 8.09 -2.95 28.06
N PRO A 135 8.08 -2.69 29.39
CA PRO A 135 8.81 -1.56 29.95
C PRO A 135 10.31 -1.72 29.67
N ALA A 136 10.96 -0.63 29.28
CA ALA A 136 12.41 -0.60 29.12
C ALA A 136 13.07 -1.01 30.45
N PRO A 137 14.08 -1.91 30.45
CA PRO A 137 14.82 -2.18 31.66
C PRO A 137 15.56 -0.89 32.07
N GLY A 138 15.24 -0.40 33.26
CA GLY A 138 15.91 0.75 33.89
C GLY A 138 17.34 0.44 34.31
#